data_AF-R7SWY7-F1
#
_entry.id   AF-R7SWY7-F1
#
_cell.length_a   1.000
_cell.length_b   1.000
_cell.length_c   1.000
_cell.angle_alpha   90.00
_cell.angle_beta   90.00
_cell.angle_gamma   90.00
#
_symmetry.space_group_name_H-M   'P 1'
#
loop_
_entity.id
_entity.type
_entity.pdbx_description
1 polymer ?
#
loop_
_entity_poly.entity_id
_entity_poly.type
_entity_poly.pdbx_seq_one_letter_code
_entity_poly.pdbx_strand_id
1 'polypeptide(L)'
;MPPKTKTAKKRARSPEPAATKRASKRGKKDASATSSIVEDTTQTQTQDASNIDPSKAVKPADAPSFQGAFDLYAMELPFLNSVFTPARDYAALLEVIRTYQAKPDNSARIYLPADVSTAGRLQSGVIEDPLEDMPFELALSLLTLKNSLSFTACESSGAYFSEPTKASAGITGSVDLENDHCGVSSTSGSFKMRRAWVSSTGKDEIFEGFASVKIVYSGMYRRKSFENGCTVSFPFWAIRACVGEDGKEIGLQPLQ
;
A
#
# COMPACT_ATOMS: atom_id res chain seq x y z
N MET A 1 -46.56 7.57 -60.09
CA MET A 1 -45.63 7.42 -58.95
C MET A 1 -45.69 5.98 -58.45
N PRO A 2 -44.61 5.19 -58.57
CA PRO A 2 -44.56 3.81 -58.08
C PRO A 2 -44.03 3.74 -56.62
N PRO A 3 -44.46 2.75 -55.81
CA PRO A 3 -43.96 2.56 -54.45
C PRO A 3 -42.65 1.75 -54.44
N LYS A 4 -41.65 2.23 -53.68
CA LYS A 4 -40.39 1.52 -53.44
C LYS A 4 -40.51 0.59 -52.23
N THR A 5 -40.53 -0.71 -52.48
CA THR A 5 -40.36 -1.79 -51.50
C THR A 5 -38.91 -1.84 -51.01
N LYS A 6 -38.70 -1.83 -49.69
CA LYS A 6 -37.39 -2.09 -49.06
C LYS A 6 -37.40 -3.47 -48.40
N THR A 7 -36.67 -4.40 -48.99
CA THR A 7 -36.39 -5.75 -48.49
C THR A 7 -35.47 -5.71 -47.28
N ALA A 8 -35.91 -6.30 -46.17
CA ALA A 8 -35.12 -6.53 -44.96
C ALA A 8 -34.12 -7.68 -45.15
N LYS A 9 -32.85 -7.45 -44.85
CA LYS A 9 -31.76 -8.43 -44.96
C LYS A 9 -31.57 -9.12 -43.60
N LYS A 10 -32.05 -10.36 -43.46
CA LYS A 10 -31.76 -11.27 -42.33
C LYS A 10 -30.26 -11.58 -42.29
N ARG A 11 -29.58 -11.26 -41.19
CA ARG A 11 -28.21 -11.74 -40.91
C ARG A 11 -28.28 -13.06 -40.13
N ALA A 12 -27.41 -14.00 -40.51
CA ALA A 12 -27.29 -15.34 -39.96
C ALA A 12 -26.65 -15.34 -38.56
N ARG A 13 -27.09 -16.30 -37.75
CA ARG A 13 -26.68 -16.60 -36.37
C ARG A 13 -25.41 -17.46 -36.42
N SER A 14 -24.32 -17.02 -35.80
CA SER A 14 -23.11 -17.84 -35.61
C SER A 14 -23.29 -18.84 -34.45
N PRO A 15 -22.61 -20.01 -34.51
CA PRO A 15 -22.83 -21.12 -33.60
C PRO A 15 -22.15 -20.96 -32.23
N GLU A 16 -22.77 -21.58 -31.25
CA GLU A 16 -22.45 -21.67 -29.83
C GLU A 16 -21.29 -22.65 -29.57
N PRO A 17 -20.27 -22.32 -28.75
CA PRO A 17 -19.23 -23.28 -28.39
C PRO A 17 -19.65 -24.18 -27.22
N ALA A 18 -19.37 -25.47 -27.40
CA ALA A 18 -19.72 -26.57 -26.51
C ALA A 18 -19.04 -26.50 -25.13
N ALA A 19 -19.84 -26.82 -24.11
CA ALA A 19 -19.43 -26.99 -22.72
C ALA A 19 -18.44 -28.16 -22.56
N THR A 20 -17.25 -27.87 -22.01
CA THR A 20 -16.31 -28.92 -21.58
C THR A 20 -16.42 -29.09 -20.06
N LYS A 21 -17.05 -30.18 -19.63
CA LYS A 21 -17.03 -30.65 -18.24
C LYS A 21 -15.67 -31.29 -17.96
N ARG A 22 -14.95 -30.84 -16.93
CA ARG A 22 -13.87 -31.61 -16.31
C ARG A 22 -14.15 -31.79 -14.82
N ALA A 23 -14.40 -33.04 -14.47
CA ALA A 23 -14.46 -33.55 -13.11
C ALA A 23 -13.15 -34.29 -12.80
N SER A 24 -12.54 -34.00 -11.65
CA SER A 24 -11.60 -34.89 -10.94
C SER A 24 -11.15 -34.20 -9.66
N LYS A 25 -10.83 -34.84 -8.54
CA LYS A 25 -11.17 -36.15 -7.95
C LYS A 25 -10.60 -36.01 -6.54
N ARG A 26 -11.43 -36.33 -5.55
CA ARG A 26 -11.15 -36.31 -4.11
C ARG A 26 -10.01 -37.28 -3.78
N GLY A 27 -9.03 -36.84 -3.00
CA GLY A 27 -7.99 -37.69 -2.40
C GLY A 27 -7.81 -37.32 -0.93
N LYS A 28 -8.38 -38.14 -0.04
CA LYS A 28 -8.22 -38.11 1.41
C LYS A 28 -7.44 -39.36 1.78
N LYS A 29 -6.33 -39.25 2.51
CA LYS A 29 -5.77 -40.40 3.25
C LYS A 29 -4.95 -39.94 4.45
N ASP A 30 -5.36 -40.45 5.60
CA ASP A 30 -4.75 -40.37 6.92
C ASP A 30 -3.57 -41.35 7.07
N ALA A 31 -2.69 -41.06 8.05
CA ALA A 31 -1.88 -41.95 8.94
C ALA A 31 -0.55 -41.24 9.28
N SER A 32 -0.25 -40.81 10.52
CA SER A 32 -0.06 -41.51 11.81
C SER A 32 1.30 -42.23 11.95
N ALA A 33 2.15 -41.72 12.87
CA ALA A 33 3.19 -42.35 13.71
C ALA A 33 4.08 -41.21 14.26
N THR A 34 4.17 -40.84 15.54
CA THR A 34 4.47 -41.50 16.84
C THR A 34 5.96 -41.78 17.08
N SER A 35 6.43 -41.31 18.25
CA SER A 35 7.68 -41.63 19.01
C SER A 35 8.97 -40.88 18.65
N SER A 36 9.88 -40.47 19.57
CA SER A 36 9.95 -40.43 21.04
C SER A 36 11.18 -39.57 21.45
N ILE A 37 11.04 -38.81 22.55
CA ILE A 37 11.96 -38.52 23.68
C ILE A 37 13.45 -38.91 23.53
N VAL A 38 14.37 -37.94 23.77
CA VAL A 38 15.51 -38.03 24.73
C VAL A 38 15.88 -36.62 25.24
N GLU A 39 15.98 -36.47 26.56
CA GLU A 39 16.50 -35.33 27.32
C GLU A 39 18.01 -35.15 27.11
N ASP A 40 18.54 -33.93 27.15
CA ASP A 40 19.73 -33.74 28.00
C ASP A 40 19.88 -32.29 28.49
N THR A 41 20.28 -32.23 29.75
CA THR A 41 20.50 -31.08 30.61
C THR A 41 21.91 -30.57 30.39
N THR A 42 22.10 -29.26 30.19
CA THR A 42 23.32 -28.61 30.70
C THR A 42 23.05 -27.15 31.06
N GLN A 43 22.99 -26.93 32.38
CA GLN A 43 23.20 -25.63 32.99
C GLN A 43 24.66 -25.23 32.81
N THR A 44 24.91 -24.01 32.37
CA THR A 44 26.18 -23.34 32.65
C THR A 44 25.86 -21.90 33.02
N GLN A 45 25.95 -21.64 34.32
CA GLN A 45 26.12 -20.31 34.88
C GLN A 45 27.54 -19.85 34.54
N THR A 46 27.63 -18.67 33.93
CA THR A 46 28.80 -17.80 34.11
C THR A 46 28.27 -16.41 34.39
N GLN A 47 28.45 -16.00 35.65
CA GLN A 47 28.40 -14.60 36.05
C GLN A 47 29.50 -13.86 35.31
N ASP A 48 29.18 -12.74 34.66
CA ASP A 48 30.12 -11.64 34.61
C ASP A 48 29.38 -10.31 34.74
N ALA A 49 29.86 -9.54 35.68
CA ALA A 49 29.32 -8.27 36.09
C ALA A 49 29.79 -7.18 35.12
N SER A 50 28.84 -6.56 34.43
CA SER A 50 29.02 -5.20 33.94
C SER A 50 27.81 -4.38 34.35
N ASN A 51 28.02 -3.55 35.36
CA ASN A 51 27.18 -2.42 35.74
C ASN A 51 26.74 -1.65 34.48
N ILE A 52 25.49 -1.86 34.04
CA ILE A 52 24.81 -0.94 33.13
C ILE A 52 23.82 -0.18 33.99
N ASP A 53 24.17 1.07 34.23
CA ASP A 53 23.34 2.10 34.84
C ASP A 53 21.93 2.12 34.21
N PRO A 54 20.86 1.75 34.94
CA PRO A 54 19.51 1.66 34.39
C PRO A 54 18.76 3.00 34.39
N SER A 55 19.47 4.14 34.37
CA SER A 55 18.85 5.47 34.45
C SER A 55 19.12 6.37 33.24
N LYS A 56 18.84 5.86 32.03
CA LYS A 56 18.27 6.70 30.97
C LYS A 56 16.95 6.09 30.54
N ALA A 57 15.91 6.36 31.33
CA ALA A 57 14.53 6.22 30.87
C ALA A 57 14.36 7.11 29.64
N VAL A 58 14.51 6.52 28.45
CA VAL A 58 14.07 7.10 27.19
C VAL A 58 12.59 7.40 27.41
N LYS A 59 12.23 8.68 27.43
CA LYS A 59 10.82 9.10 27.51
C LYS A 59 10.03 8.28 26.49
N PRO A 60 8.88 7.71 26.85
CA PRO A 60 8.05 7.01 25.87
C PRO A 60 7.81 7.98 24.72
N ALA A 61 8.28 7.61 23.53
CA ALA A 61 8.12 8.44 22.34
C ALA A 61 6.63 8.74 22.19
N ASP A 62 6.29 10.00 21.98
CA ASP A 62 4.90 10.44 21.82
C ASP A 62 4.19 9.60 20.76
N ALA A 63 2.89 9.40 20.95
CA ALA A 63 2.06 8.65 20.00
C ALA A 63 2.26 9.20 18.57
N PRO A 64 2.38 8.33 17.55
CA PRO A 64 2.58 8.78 16.19
C PRO A 64 1.39 9.62 15.71
N SER A 65 1.69 10.78 15.12
CA SER A 65 0.68 11.60 14.44
C SER A 65 0.60 11.16 12.98
N PHE A 66 -0.58 10.73 12.53
CA PHE A 66 -0.79 10.28 11.15
C PHE A 66 -1.35 11.35 10.22
N GLN A 67 -1.62 12.56 10.72
CA GLN A 67 -2.18 13.64 9.90
C GLN A 67 -1.10 14.37 9.07
N GLY A 68 -1.54 15.01 7.99
CA GLY A 68 -0.73 15.84 7.11
C GLY A 68 -0.47 15.22 5.73
N ALA A 69 0.37 15.87 4.94
CA ALA A 69 0.81 15.37 3.65
C ALA A 69 2.02 14.42 3.78
N PHE A 70 2.02 13.34 3.00
CA PHE A 70 3.12 12.38 2.93
C PHE A 70 3.50 12.06 1.49
N ASP A 71 4.79 11.90 1.26
CA ASP A 71 5.33 11.31 0.04
C ASP A 71 5.61 9.82 0.28
N LEU A 72 5.12 8.99 -0.63
CA LEU A 72 5.22 7.53 -0.58
C LEU A 72 6.24 7.06 -1.61
N TYR A 73 7.12 6.18 -1.17
CA TYR A 73 8.16 5.57 -2.01
C TYR A 73 8.02 4.06 -1.95
N ALA A 74 7.74 3.44 -3.09
CA ALA A 74 7.62 2.00 -3.17
C ALA A 74 8.92 1.33 -2.71
N MET A 75 8.80 0.29 -1.88
CA MET A 75 9.98 -0.38 -1.30
C MET A 75 10.83 -1.12 -2.34
N GLU A 76 10.25 -1.37 -3.51
CA GLU A 76 10.89 -2.05 -4.64
C GLU A 76 11.84 -1.13 -5.43
N LEU A 77 11.85 0.18 -5.15
CA LEU A 77 12.74 1.13 -5.83
C LEU A 77 14.21 0.79 -5.56
N PRO A 78 15.02 0.45 -6.59
CA PRO A 78 16.37 -0.09 -6.39
C PRO A 78 17.29 0.81 -5.58
N PHE A 79 17.19 2.13 -5.76
CA PHE A 79 18.04 3.12 -5.09
C PHE A 79 17.74 3.29 -3.59
N LEU A 80 16.54 2.91 -3.13
CA LEU A 80 16.18 2.90 -1.71
C LEU A 80 16.49 1.54 -1.09
N ASN A 81 16.13 0.48 -1.81
CA ASN A 81 16.34 -0.90 -1.39
C ASN A 81 17.83 -1.18 -1.11
N SER A 82 18.73 -0.74 -2.00
CA SER A 82 20.17 -0.96 -1.84
C SER A 82 20.78 -0.30 -0.60
N VAL A 83 20.10 0.72 -0.06
CA VAL A 83 20.54 1.47 1.13
C VAL A 83 19.97 0.83 2.39
N PHE A 84 18.71 0.42 2.33
CA PHE A 84 18.03 -0.16 3.48
C PHE A 84 18.38 -1.63 3.70
N THR A 85 18.71 -2.40 2.67
CA THR A 85 19.09 -3.81 2.83
C THR A 85 20.60 -4.02 2.73
N PRO A 86 21.20 -4.92 3.53
CA PRO A 86 20.58 -5.75 4.57
C PRO A 86 20.52 -5.09 5.97
N ALA A 87 21.16 -3.94 6.17
CA ALA A 87 21.41 -3.36 7.50
C ALA A 87 20.18 -2.74 8.19
N ARG A 88 19.12 -2.42 7.44
CA ARG A 88 17.89 -1.74 7.89
C ARG A 88 18.14 -0.39 8.54
N ASP A 89 19.03 0.40 7.94
CA ASP A 89 19.36 1.74 8.41
C ASP A 89 18.31 2.77 7.96
N TYR A 90 17.38 3.10 8.86
CA TYR A 90 16.36 4.11 8.61
C TYR A 90 16.92 5.53 8.48
N ALA A 91 18.02 5.85 9.15
CA ALA A 91 18.61 7.18 9.05
C ALA A 91 19.20 7.40 7.65
N ALA A 92 19.97 6.42 7.16
CA ALA A 92 20.51 6.44 5.79
C ALA A 92 19.38 6.44 4.73
N LEU A 93 18.33 5.63 4.95
CA LEU A 93 17.15 5.63 4.08
C LEU A 93 16.50 7.03 4.02
N LEU A 94 16.32 7.70 5.16
CA LEU A 94 15.72 9.03 5.21
C LEU A 94 16.52 10.06 4.40
N GLU A 95 17.84 10.07 4.55
CA GLU A 95 18.73 11.00 3.82
C GLU A 95 18.60 10.81 2.30
N VAL A 96 18.55 9.57 1.85
CA VAL A 96 18.38 9.24 0.43
C VAL A 96 17.00 9.67 -0.04
N ILE A 97 15.93 9.32 0.68
CA ILE A 97 14.56 9.74 0.31
C ILE A 97 14.48 11.26 0.21
N ARG A 98 15.04 12.02 1.17
CA ARG A 98 15.05 13.49 1.14
C ARG A 98 15.75 14.07 -0.08
N THR A 99 16.81 13.41 -0.54
CA THR A 99 17.52 13.81 -1.77
C THR A 99 16.62 13.69 -3.00
N TYR A 100 15.74 12.69 -3.03
CA TYR A 100 14.76 12.49 -4.11
C TYR A 100 13.44 13.23 -3.90
N GLN A 101 13.12 13.66 -2.69
CA GLN A 101 11.90 14.42 -2.40
C GLN A 101 11.86 15.79 -3.11
N ALA A 102 13.04 16.36 -3.41
CA ALA A 102 13.15 17.55 -4.25
C ALA A 102 12.77 17.30 -5.72
N LYS A 103 12.63 16.04 -6.14
CA LYS A 103 12.23 15.61 -7.47
C LYS A 103 10.82 15.03 -7.41
N PRO A 104 10.05 15.09 -8.50
CA PRO A 104 8.75 14.41 -8.60
C PRO A 104 8.91 12.88 -8.80
N ASP A 105 9.84 12.25 -8.08
CA ASP A 105 10.19 10.81 -8.21
C ASP A 105 9.52 9.93 -7.13
N ASN A 106 8.48 10.44 -6.48
CA ASN A 106 7.70 9.66 -5.52
C ASN A 106 6.75 8.68 -6.25
N SER A 107 6.45 7.56 -5.60
CA SER A 107 5.51 6.56 -6.14
C SER A 107 4.06 6.99 -5.97
N ALA A 108 3.77 7.68 -4.87
CA ALA A 108 2.47 8.30 -4.62
C ALA A 108 2.61 9.46 -3.62
N ARG A 109 1.55 10.26 -3.52
CA ARG A 109 1.33 11.23 -2.44
C ARG A 109 0.02 10.90 -1.75
N ILE A 110 -0.03 11.16 -0.45
CA ILE A 110 -1.30 11.14 0.29
C ILE A 110 -1.45 12.40 1.13
N TYR A 111 -2.68 12.70 1.48
CA TYR A 111 -3.03 13.63 2.54
C TYR A 111 -3.97 12.92 3.51
N LEU A 112 -3.63 12.96 4.80
CA LEU A 112 -4.44 12.40 5.87
C LEU A 112 -4.99 13.53 6.75
N PRO A 113 -6.33 13.68 6.87
CA PRO A 113 -6.93 14.73 7.67
C PRO A 113 -6.72 14.48 9.17
N ALA A 114 -6.80 15.57 9.94
CA ALA A 114 -6.75 15.49 11.40
C ALA A 114 -7.96 14.73 11.98
N ASP A 115 -9.14 14.92 11.36
CA ASP A 115 -10.34 14.15 11.67
C ASP A 115 -10.47 12.96 10.70
N VAL A 116 -10.38 11.74 11.24
CA VAL A 116 -10.52 10.49 10.48
C VAL A 116 -11.93 10.27 9.93
N SER A 117 -12.92 11.06 10.35
CA SER A 117 -14.25 11.07 9.73
C SER A 117 -14.24 11.72 8.34
N THR A 118 -13.25 12.57 8.06
CA THR A 118 -13.04 13.22 6.76
C THR A 118 -12.22 12.31 5.85
N ALA A 119 -12.53 12.31 4.55
CA ALA A 119 -11.75 11.58 3.57
C ALA A 119 -10.36 12.21 3.39
N GLY A 120 -9.33 11.37 3.34
CA GLY A 120 -8.02 11.76 2.86
C GLY A 120 -7.93 11.70 1.33
N ARG A 121 -6.74 11.99 0.81
CA ARG A 121 -6.46 11.96 -0.63
C ARG A 121 -5.29 11.06 -0.93
N LEU A 122 -5.29 10.46 -2.12
CA LEU A 122 -4.19 9.68 -2.67
C LEU A 122 -4.02 10.03 -4.14
N GLN A 123 -2.78 10.23 -4.56
CA GLN A 123 -2.42 10.46 -5.96
C GLN A 123 -1.20 9.61 -6.31
N SER A 124 -1.22 8.94 -7.45
CA SER A 124 -0.07 8.18 -7.96
C SER A 124 0.02 8.32 -9.47
N GLY A 125 1.21 8.62 -9.98
CA GLY A 125 1.46 8.67 -11.43
C GLY A 125 1.37 7.31 -12.11
N VAL A 126 1.38 6.21 -11.35
CA VAL A 126 1.23 4.84 -11.90
C VAL A 126 -0.24 4.47 -12.09
N ILE A 127 -1.16 5.19 -11.43
CA ILE A 127 -2.60 4.92 -11.47
C ILE A 127 -3.26 6.05 -12.28
N GLU A 128 -3.12 5.95 -13.59
CA GLU A 128 -3.58 6.97 -14.54
C GLU A 128 -4.74 6.50 -15.42
N ASP A 129 -5.50 7.48 -15.92
CA ASP A 129 -6.51 7.28 -16.93
C ASP A 129 -5.84 6.95 -18.28
N PRO A 130 -6.13 5.79 -18.87
CA PRO A 130 -5.46 5.34 -20.10
C PRO A 130 -5.87 6.11 -21.36
N LEU A 131 -6.83 7.02 -21.27
CA LEU A 131 -7.29 7.86 -22.39
C LEU A 131 -6.91 9.34 -22.22
N GLU A 132 -6.81 9.81 -20.98
CA GLU A 132 -6.46 11.20 -20.68
C GLU A 132 -4.97 11.38 -20.31
N ASP A 133 -4.25 10.28 -20.04
CA ASP A 133 -2.87 10.28 -19.54
C ASP A 133 -2.72 11.15 -18.27
N MET A 134 -3.76 11.15 -17.43
CA MET A 134 -3.85 11.92 -16.19
C MET A 134 -4.06 10.99 -15.00
N PRO A 135 -3.38 11.22 -13.85
CA PRO A 135 -3.60 10.43 -12.64
C PRO A 135 -5.06 10.46 -12.19
N PHE A 136 -5.60 9.32 -11.77
CA PHE A 136 -6.91 9.29 -11.12
C PHE A 136 -6.86 10.04 -9.78
N GLU A 137 -7.90 10.83 -9.52
CA GLU A 137 -8.12 11.44 -8.20
C GLU A 137 -8.73 10.40 -7.26
N LEU A 138 -7.95 9.94 -6.28
CA LEU A 138 -8.35 8.90 -5.35
C LEU A 138 -8.56 9.49 -3.95
N ALA A 139 -9.61 9.02 -3.28
CA ALA A 139 -9.92 9.34 -1.89
C ALA A 139 -9.53 8.20 -0.96
N LEU A 140 -9.06 8.56 0.23
CA LEU A 140 -8.85 7.64 1.35
C LEU A 140 -10.07 7.73 2.27
N SER A 141 -10.96 6.76 2.16
CA SER A 141 -12.23 6.72 2.91
C SER A 141 -12.12 5.77 4.12
N LEU A 142 -13.09 5.85 5.02
CA LEU A 142 -13.22 4.94 6.18
C LEU A 142 -11.93 4.86 7.03
N LEU A 143 -11.27 6.00 7.22
CA LEU A 143 -10.03 6.06 7.99
C LEU A 143 -10.28 5.63 9.43
N THR A 144 -9.40 4.76 9.95
CA THR A 144 -9.51 4.24 11.31
C THR A 144 -8.13 4.13 11.93
N LEU A 145 -7.96 4.73 13.10
CA LEU A 145 -6.79 4.51 13.95
C LEU A 145 -6.90 3.14 14.64
N LYS A 146 -5.79 2.39 14.61
CA LYS A 146 -5.67 1.09 15.24
C LYS A 146 -4.53 1.16 16.25
N ASN A 147 -4.78 0.71 17.48
CA ASN A 147 -3.74 0.57 18.51
C ASN A 147 -2.72 -0.54 18.15
N SER A 148 -3.14 -1.46 17.29
CA SER A 148 -2.37 -2.63 16.88
C SER A 148 -2.66 -2.91 15.40
N LEU A 149 -1.72 -2.57 14.53
CA LEU A 149 -1.74 -2.78 13.10
C LEU A 149 -0.59 -3.72 12.72
N SER A 150 -0.93 -4.77 12.00
CA SER A 150 0.00 -5.73 11.41
C SER A 150 -0.29 -5.88 9.92
N PHE A 151 0.72 -6.35 9.20
CA PHE A 151 0.62 -6.64 7.77
C PHE A 151 0.51 -8.14 7.56
N THR A 152 -0.28 -8.55 6.57
CA THR A 152 -0.32 -9.95 6.13
C THR A 152 0.97 -10.33 5.40
N ALA A 153 1.21 -11.62 5.24
CA ALA A 153 2.39 -12.11 4.50
C ALA A 153 2.45 -11.61 3.05
N CYS A 154 1.30 -11.39 2.40
CA CYS A 154 1.25 -10.84 1.04
C CYS A 154 1.59 -9.34 1.03
N GLU A 155 1.09 -8.58 2.00
CA GLU A 155 1.33 -7.13 2.13
C GLU A 155 2.77 -6.82 2.52
N SER A 156 3.41 -7.73 3.27
CA SER A 156 4.80 -7.62 3.72
C SER A 156 5.75 -8.52 2.97
N SER A 157 5.39 -8.90 1.74
CA SER A 157 6.24 -9.74 0.90
C SER A 157 7.51 -8.97 0.49
N GLY A 158 8.58 -9.15 1.26
CA GLY A 158 9.86 -8.50 1.03
C GLY A 158 10.65 -8.31 2.33
N ALA A 159 11.97 -8.22 2.22
CA ALA A 159 12.87 -8.01 3.38
C ALA A 159 12.84 -6.57 3.94
N TYR A 160 11.92 -5.74 3.44
CA TYR A 160 11.94 -4.28 3.54
C TYR A 160 11.14 -3.70 4.72
N PHE A 161 10.23 -4.48 5.30
CA PHE A 161 9.59 -4.11 6.56
C PHE A 161 10.55 -4.30 7.72
N SER A 162 10.53 -3.39 8.70
CA SER A 162 11.31 -3.52 9.94
C SER A 162 11.08 -4.88 10.60
N GLU A 163 9.83 -5.17 10.94
CA GLU A 163 9.39 -6.41 11.59
C GLU A 163 7.91 -6.64 11.23
N PRO A 164 7.60 -7.40 10.15
CA PRO A 164 6.23 -7.49 9.63
C PRO A 164 5.23 -8.11 10.63
N THR A 165 5.73 -8.92 11.57
CA THR A 165 4.94 -9.59 12.61
C THR A 165 4.70 -8.74 13.86
N LYS A 166 5.49 -7.69 14.09
CA LYS A 166 5.32 -6.82 15.26
C LYS A 166 4.17 -5.88 15.02
N ALA A 167 3.12 -5.93 15.81
CA ALA A 167 2.03 -4.99 15.69
C ALA A 167 2.36 -3.66 16.40
N SER A 168 1.97 -2.54 15.81
CA SER A 168 2.14 -1.20 16.41
C SER A 168 0.96 -0.30 16.06
N ALA A 169 0.85 0.86 16.71
CA ALA A 169 -0.21 1.82 16.39
C ALA A 169 -0.09 2.26 14.91
N GLY A 170 -1.22 2.34 14.23
CA GLY A 170 -1.28 2.61 12.79
C GLY A 170 -2.63 3.16 12.36
N ILE A 171 -2.74 3.48 11.07
CA ILE A 171 -3.95 3.93 10.40
C ILE A 171 -4.29 2.98 9.26
N THR A 172 -5.58 2.70 9.08
CA THR A 172 -6.13 1.95 7.95
C THR A 172 -7.18 2.78 7.22
N GLY A 173 -7.37 2.53 5.94
CA GLY A 173 -8.44 3.11 5.13
C GLY A 173 -8.79 2.27 3.92
N SER A 174 -9.87 2.65 3.23
CA SER A 174 -10.21 2.15 1.90
C SER A 174 -9.77 3.18 0.85
N VAL A 175 -9.46 2.72 -0.36
CA VAL A 175 -9.11 3.60 -1.49
C VAL A 175 -10.21 3.51 -2.52
N ASP A 176 -10.82 4.65 -2.82
CA ASP A 176 -11.91 4.81 -3.77
C ASP A 176 -11.61 5.99 -4.72
N LEU A 177 -12.42 6.18 -5.76
CA LEU A 177 -12.36 7.42 -6.53
C LEU A 177 -12.92 8.58 -5.71
N GLU A 178 -12.29 9.75 -5.82
CA GLU A 178 -12.76 10.98 -5.17
C GLU A 178 -14.13 11.41 -5.73
N ASN A 179 -14.29 11.33 -7.05
CA ASN A 179 -15.51 11.67 -7.77
C ASN A 179 -15.87 10.56 -8.77
N ASP A 180 -17.14 10.51 -9.19
CA ASP A 180 -17.57 9.64 -10.28
C ASP A 180 -16.76 9.98 -11.55
N HIS A 181 -16.01 9.01 -12.05
CA HIS A 181 -15.20 9.17 -13.26
C HIS A 181 -15.88 8.50 -14.45
N CYS A 182 -16.15 9.28 -15.51
CA CYS A 182 -16.66 8.71 -16.75
C CYS A 182 -15.64 7.68 -17.28
N GLY A 183 -16.08 6.45 -17.54
CA GLY A 183 -15.16 5.41 -17.99
C GLY A 183 -14.75 4.41 -16.93
N VAL A 184 -14.92 4.70 -15.64
CA VAL A 184 -14.70 3.74 -14.55
C VAL A 184 -16.03 3.11 -14.15
N SER A 185 -16.04 1.78 -13.99
CA SER A 185 -17.20 1.03 -13.54
C SER A 185 -17.22 0.82 -12.03
N SER A 186 -16.05 0.59 -11.43
CA SER A 186 -15.90 0.46 -9.98
C SER A 186 -14.45 0.64 -9.59
N THR A 187 -14.24 1.13 -8.37
CA THR A 187 -12.92 1.21 -7.73
C THR A 187 -13.00 0.53 -6.37
N SER A 188 -11.89 -0.08 -5.95
CA SER A 188 -11.75 -0.65 -4.62
C SER A 188 -10.28 -0.72 -4.26
N GLY A 189 -9.95 -0.53 -2.99
CA GLY A 189 -8.57 -0.60 -2.55
C GLY A 189 -8.44 -0.55 -1.04
N SER A 190 -7.23 -0.74 -0.54
CA SER A 190 -6.92 -0.73 0.88
C SER A 190 -5.66 0.06 1.15
N PHE A 191 -5.66 0.81 2.24
CA PHE A 191 -4.51 1.55 2.73
C PHE A 191 -4.19 1.16 4.17
N LYS A 192 -2.91 0.94 4.46
CA LYS A 192 -2.39 0.68 5.81
C LYS A 192 -1.07 1.40 6.01
N MET A 193 -0.89 2.06 7.14
CA MET A 193 0.37 2.73 7.47
C MET A 193 0.61 2.72 8.97
N ARG A 194 1.88 2.58 9.39
CA ARG A 194 2.31 2.67 10.78
C ARG A 194 3.69 3.34 10.86
N ARG A 195 4.03 3.91 12.02
CA ARG A 195 5.37 4.45 12.25
C ARG A 195 6.37 3.30 12.41
N ALA A 196 7.42 3.30 11.59
CA ALA A 196 8.48 2.30 11.60
C ALA A 196 9.68 2.75 12.43
N TRP A 197 10.02 4.04 12.33
CA TRP A 197 11.19 4.62 12.98
C TRP A 197 10.96 6.09 13.33
N VAL A 198 11.65 6.53 14.38
CA VAL A 198 11.71 7.93 14.80
C VAL A 198 13.16 8.26 15.16
N SER A 199 13.65 9.43 14.77
CA SER A 199 14.99 9.87 15.11
C SER A 199 15.14 10.10 16.62
N SER A 200 16.38 10.10 17.11
CA SER A 200 16.69 10.38 18.52
C SER A 200 16.20 11.75 19.00
N THR A 201 15.98 12.69 18.07
CA THR A 201 15.44 14.02 18.37
C THR A 201 13.91 14.07 18.37
N GLY A 202 13.25 13.01 17.88
CA GLY A 202 11.80 12.98 17.71
C GLY A 202 11.27 13.79 16.53
N LYS A 203 12.15 14.48 15.79
CA LYS A 203 11.75 15.41 14.71
C LYS A 203 11.52 14.70 13.38
N ASP A 204 12.22 13.60 13.16
CA ASP A 204 12.15 12.85 11.91
C ASP A 204 11.53 11.50 12.19
N GLU A 205 10.72 11.05 11.24
CA GLU A 205 10.07 9.76 11.33
C GLU A 205 9.91 9.17 9.94
N ILE A 206 9.98 7.84 9.90
CA ILE A 206 9.65 7.05 8.73
C ILE A 206 8.46 6.18 9.08
N PHE A 207 7.50 6.17 8.18
CA PHE A 207 6.36 5.28 8.20
C PHE A 207 6.59 4.16 7.19
N GLU A 208 6.03 3.00 7.48
CA GLU A 208 5.95 1.89 6.53
C GLU A 208 4.48 1.51 6.35
N GLY A 209 4.14 1.06 5.15
CA GLY A 209 2.76 0.80 4.81
C GLY A 209 2.58 -0.05 3.57
N PHE A 210 1.32 -0.26 3.25
CA PHE A 210 0.87 -0.97 2.06
C PHE A 210 -0.34 -0.26 1.48
N ALA A 211 -0.32 -0.04 0.18
CA ALA A 211 -1.45 0.47 -0.58
C ALA A 211 -1.83 -0.53 -1.68
N SER A 212 -3.13 -0.71 -1.89
CA SER A 212 -3.66 -1.42 -3.06
C SER A 212 -4.83 -0.66 -3.65
N VAL A 213 -4.90 -0.66 -4.98
CA VAL A 213 -5.97 -0.04 -5.76
C VAL A 213 -6.30 -0.94 -6.93
N LYS A 214 -7.59 -1.17 -7.14
CA LYS A 214 -8.13 -1.87 -8.29
C LYS A 214 -9.23 -1.01 -8.90
N ILE A 215 -9.01 -0.63 -10.16
CA ILE A 215 -9.96 0.12 -10.99
C ILE A 215 -10.46 -0.82 -12.08
N VAL A 216 -11.77 -0.95 -12.20
CA VAL A 216 -12.42 -1.72 -13.25
C VAL A 216 -13.01 -0.75 -14.26
N TYR A 217 -12.57 -0.82 -15.50
CA TYR A 217 -13.07 0.06 -16.55
C TYR A 217 -14.49 -0.33 -16.98
N SER A 218 -15.28 0.67 -17.33
CA SER A 218 -16.60 0.53 -17.96
C SER A 218 -16.49 -0.02 -19.39
N GLY A 219 -17.62 -0.48 -19.95
CA GLY A 219 -17.67 -0.92 -21.35
C GLY A 219 -17.30 0.16 -22.38
N MET A 220 -17.31 1.46 -22.01
CA MET A 220 -16.81 2.52 -22.87
C MET A 220 -15.29 2.49 -22.97
N TYR A 221 -14.61 2.44 -21.81
CA TYR A 221 -13.15 2.42 -21.75
C TYR A 221 -12.58 1.14 -22.33
N ARG A 222 -13.15 -0.02 -21.99
CA ARG A 222 -12.69 -1.33 -22.54
C ARG A 222 -12.75 -1.45 -24.07
N ARG A 223 -13.53 -0.60 -24.73
CA ARG A 223 -13.59 -0.55 -26.21
C ARG A 223 -12.47 0.32 -26.81
N LYS A 224 -11.86 1.18 -26.01
CA LYS A 224 -10.83 2.14 -26.40
C LYS A 224 -9.44 1.79 -25.82
N SER A 225 -9.39 1.20 -24.64
CA SER A 225 -8.19 0.63 -24.03
C SER A 225 -8.10 -0.87 -24.33
N PHE A 226 -6.88 -1.41 -24.33
CA PHE A 226 -6.64 -2.85 -24.47
C PHE A 226 -6.84 -3.62 -23.15
N GLU A 227 -7.10 -2.90 -22.05
CA GLU A 227 -7.15 -3.42 -20.69
C GLU A 227 -8.56 -3.35 -20.12
N ASN A 228 -8.88 -4.27 -19.20
CA ASN A 228 -10.19 -4.30 -18.54
C ASN A 228 -10.25 -3.42 -17.28
N GLY A 229 -9.11 -2.91 -16.84
CA GLY A 229 -8.92 -2.21 -15.59
C GLY A 229 -7.45 -2.19 -15.21
N CYS A 230 -7.13 -1.50 -14.12
CA CYS A 230 -5.79 -1.42 -13.55
C CYS A 230 -5.81 -2.01 -12.13
N THR A 231 -4.77 -2.74 -11.75
CA THR A 231 -4.58 -3.22 -10.37
C THR A 231 -3.15 -2.98 -9.96
N VAL A 232 -2.97 -2.14 -8.95
CA VAL A 232 -1.68 -1.74 -8.41
C VAL A 232 -1.68 -2.02 -6.92
N SER A 233 -0.61 -2.64 -6.44
CA SER A 233 -0.37 -2.78 -5.01
C SER A 233 1.11 -2.70 -4.74
N PHE A 234 1.50 -1.98 -3.70
CA PHE A 234 2.90 -1.83 -3.35
C PHE A 234 3.07 -1.58 -1.85
N PRO A 235 4.08 -2.20 -1.23
CA PRO A 235 4.59 -1.76 0.06
C PRO A 235 5.36 -0.44 -0.14
N PHE A 236 5.30 0.45 0.84
CA PHE A 236 5.95 1.75 0.76
C PHE A 236 6.61 2.17 2.07
N TRP A 237 7.68 2.98 1.94
CA TRP A 237 8.08 3.92 2.98
C TRP A 237 7.38 5.24 2.74
N ALA A 238 6.90 5.86 3.81
CA ALA A 238 6.30 7.18 3.77
C ALA A 238 7.06 8.13 4.69
N ILE A 239 7.27 9.35 4.20
CA ILE A 239 7.84 10.46 4.96
C ILE A 239 6.91 11.66 4.86
N ARG A 240 6.99 12.56 5.83
CA ARG A 240 6.26 13.83 5.76
C ARG A 240 6.70 14.62 4.54
N ALA A 241 5.74 15.27 3.90
CA ALA A 241 6.00 16.16 2.77
C ALA A 241 6.98 17.28 3.16
N CYS A 242 7.77 17.76 2.20
CA CYS A 242 8.66 18.90 2.43
C CYS A 242 7.85 20.13 2.82
N VAL A 243 8.43 20.98 3.66
CA VAL A 243 7.89 22.31 3.96
C VAL A 243 8.64 23.31 3.10
N GLY A 244 7.91 24.14 2.36
CA GLY A 244 8.47 25.20 1.53
C GLY A 244 9.04 26.35 2.34
N GLU A 245 9.68 27.30 1.66
CA GLU A 245 10.25 28.51 2.27
C GLU A 245 9.17 29.37 2.96
N ASP A 246 7.92 29.27 2.51
CA ASP A 246 6.76 29.93 3.10
C ASP A 246 6.20 29.24 4.34
N GLY A 247 6.83 28.14 4.79
CA GLY A 247 6.39 27.34 5.92
C GLY A 247 5.20 26.44 5.65
N LYS A 248 4.75 26.31 4.38
CA LYS A 248 3.62 25.44 4.01
C LYS A 248 4.10 24.08 3.52
N GLU A 249 3.33 23.04 3.81
CA GLU A 249 3.58 21.69 3.28
C GLU A 249 3.44 21.68 1.75
N ILE A 250 4.48 21.24 1.06
CA ILE A 250 4.52 21.01 -0.38
C ILE A 250 3.99 19.60 -0.63
N GLY A 251 2.72 19.48 -0.97
CA GLY A 251 2.09 18.18 -1.20
C GLY A 251 0.60 18.29 -1.47
N LEU A 252 -0.08 17.15 -1.38
CA LEU A 252 -1.54 17.13 -1.46
C LEU A 252 -2.14 17.93 -0.31
N GLN A 253 -3.08 18.80 -0.65
CA GLN A 253 -3.82 19.62 0.29
C GLN A 253 -5.19 18.98 0.59
N PRO A 254 -5.87 19.37 1.69
CA PRO A 254 -7.24 18.97 1.95
C PRO A 254 -8.15 19.20 0.74
N LEU A 255 -9.20 18.39 0.60
CA LEU A 255 -10.30 18.74 -0.29
C LEU A 255 -10.89 20.10 0.15
N GLN A 256 -11.08 21.01 -0.80
CA GLN A 256 -11.76 22.29 -0.58
C GLN A 256 -13.27 22.16 -0.70
#